data_AF-A0A3P6AIS8-F1
#
_entry.id   AF-A0A3P6AIS8-F1
#
_cell.length_a   1.000
_cell.length_b   1.000
_cell.length_c   1.000
_cell.angle_alpha   90.00
_cell.angle_beta   90.00
_cell.angle_gamma   90.00
#
_symmetry.space_group_name_H-M   'P 1'
#
loop_
_entity.id
_entity.type
_entity.pdbx_description
1 polymer ?
#
loop_
_entity_poly.entity_id
_entity_poly.type
_entity_poly.pdbx_seq_one_letter_code
_entity_poly.pdbx_strand_id
1 'polypeptide(L)'
;MSSLFTPFSALPLRQTRATVSCCSSGILSFYSRNGVWFVLELCLFVLKLILVETTVSEFICNISPNITLGWGLTSRVVVAGHVSFIKEVAVTEPPTHLQHLLKVLQTRGETIISPGTKQGLIPLAIPLSKDSSVGSVTALLRWPTAPPGLDMPVVEVWRSGVRLIARNVDEYIHRILVEEDAQEMSELYIASAEAGEKLYKKGAFAESQIDNLDVYVLKKASVGLFPDVLEKKVLRHFDEGDHVSAMVTGEFYTRKDLFPGFGRPFVYYANILQKVGRDSEAKEAAREVASIAQWEDEQIEFIREKVSDEGRFEDLKKGKDPIQVALDVAAFLLDLASIEGTWSESLHHIAKCYEEAGLKDMSNFILYTDDK
;
A
#
# COMPACT_ATOMS: atom_id res chain seq x y z
N MET A 1 -17.12 -21.59 -52.05
CA MET A 1 -17.90 -20.58 -52.78
C MET A 1 -19.09 -20.23 -51.91
N SER A 2 -19.16 -18.95 -51.50
CA SER A 2 -20.38 -18.15 -51.30
C SER A 2 -21.53 -18.75 -50.46
N SER A 3 -22.14 -18.13 -49.46
CA SER A 3 -22.10 -16.76 -48.92
C SER A 3 -23.29 -16.66 -47.95
N LEU A 4 -23.11 -15.84 -46.90
CA LEU A 4 -24.12 -14.97 -46.26
C LEU A 4 -25.39 -15.59 -45.64
N PHE A 5 -25.63 -15.29 -44.36
CA PHE A 5 -26.72 -14.41 -43.86
C PHE A 5 -26.96 -14.63 -42.35
N THR A 6 -26.79 -13.58 -41.54
CA THR A 6 -27.45 -13.42 -40.24
C THR A 6 -28.85 -12.82 -40.47
N PRO A 7 -29.83 -12.97 -39.53
CA PRO A 7 -30.05 -11.89 -38.54
C PRO A 7 -30.67 -12.30 -37.17
N PHE A 8 -30.53 -11.37 -36.22
CA PHE A 8 -31.31 -11.05 -35.01
C PHE A 8 -32.65 -11.78 -34.75
N SER A 9 -32.90 -12.17 -33.48
CA SER A 9 -33.81 -11.45 -32.55
C SER A 9 -34.24 -12.28 -31.30
N ALA A 10 -34.31 -11.55 -30.18
CA ALA A 10 -35.29 -11.63 -29.07
C ALA A 10 -35.39 -12.84 -28.11
N LEU A 11 -35.31 -12.50 -26.81
CA LEU A 11 -35.63 -13.25 -25.58
C LEU A 11 -37.07 -13.83 -25.57
N PRO A 12 -37.38 -14.80 -24.69
CA PRO A 12 -38.01 -14.40 -23.41
C PRO A 12 -37.63 -15.24 -22.15
N LEU A 13 -37.58 -14.49 -21.05
CA LEU A 13 -37.88 -14.81 -19.64
C LEU A 13 -38.34 -16.24 -19.28
N ARG A 14 -37.65 -16.85 -18.31
CA ARG A 14 -38.27 -17.75 -17.33
C ARG A 14 -37.71 -17.50 -15.92
N GLN A 15 -38.58 -16.96 -15.06
CA GLN A 15 -38.45 -17.01 -13.61
C GLN A 15 -38.40 -18.46 -13.14
N THR A 16 -37.44 -18.81 -12.29
CA THR A 16 -37.62 -19.88 -11.32
C THR A 16 -37.14 -19.40 -9.95
N ARG A 17 -38.07 -19.44 -9.01
CA ARG A 17 -37.91 -19.23 -7.57
C ARG A 17 -36.94 -20.28 -7.02
N ALA A 18 -35.94 -19.85 -6.24
CA ALA A 18 -35.19 -20.72 -5.35
C ALA A 18 -35.52 -20.35 -3.90
N THR A 19 -36.03 -21.34 -3.18
CA THR A 19 -36.30 -21.37 -1.74
C THR A 19 -35.01 -21.31 -0.93
N VAL A 20 -34.98 -20.42 0.06
CA VAL A 20 -33.90 -20.25 1.03
C VAL A 20 -33.96 -21.36 2.07
N SER A 21 -32.86 -22.09 2.24
CA SER A 21 -32.60 -22.94 3.41
C SER A 21 -31.48 -22.28 4.21
N CYS A 22 -31.81 -21.77 5.40
CA CYS A 22 -30.84 -21.25 6.36
C CYS A 22 -30.01 -22.39 6.96
N CYS A 23 -28.69 -22.30 6.83
CA CYS A 23 -27.75 -22.85 7.81
C CYS A 23 -26.75 -21.74 8.20
N SER A 24 -26.89 -21.35 9.46
CA SER A 24 -26.03 -20.56 10.34
C SER A 24 -24.54 -20.47 9.98
N SER A 25 -24.08 -19.23 9.70
CA SER A 25 -22.78 -18.65 10.06
C SER A 25 -22.85 -17.15 9.76
N GLY A 26 -23.30 -16.38 10.74
CA GLY A 26 -23.50 -14.94 10.61
C GLY A 26 -22.18 -14.17 10.59
N ILE A 27 -21.84 -13.63 9.42
CA ILE A 27 -21.12 -12.37 9.28
C ILE A 27 -21.85 -11.61 8.17
N LEU A 28 -22.73 -10.68 8.57
CA LEU A 28 -23.24 -9.65 7.66
C LEU A 28 -22.05 -8.77 7.28
N SER A 29 -21.47 -9.00 6.11
CA SER A 29 -20.52 -8.07 5.51
C SER A 29 -21.32 -6.91 4.94
N PHE A 30 -21.37 -5.80 5.68
CA PHE A 30 -21.86 -4.52 5.17
C PHE A 30 -20.81 -3.95 4.21
N TYR A 31 -20.89 -4.32 2.95
CA TYR A 31 -20.19 -3.64 1.88
C TYR A 31 -20.87 -2.29 1.63
N SER A 32 -20.25 -1.20 2.08
CA SER A 32 -20.56 0.12 1.55
C SER A 32 -20.11 0.16 0.10
N ARG A 33 -21.05 0.41 -0.81
CA ARG A 33 -20.85 0.53 -2.27
C ARG A 33 -19.96 1.72 -2.69
N ASN A 34 -19.40 2.46 -1.74
CA ASN A 34 -18.79 3.78 -1.95
C ASN A 34 -17.29 3.84 -1.59
N GLY A 35 -16.62 2.70 -1.40
CA GLY A 35 -15.18 2.66 -1.11
C GLY A 35 -14.35 2.74 -2.40
N VAL A 36 -13.84 3.93 -2.74
CA VAL A 36 -12.76 4.08 -3.73
C VAL A 36 -11.47 3.63 -3.08
N TRP A 37 -10.89 2.52 -3.56
CA TRP A 37 -9.61 2.00 -3.09
C TRP A 37 -8.51 2.49 -4.02
N PHE A 38 -7.47 3.13 -3.46
CA PHE A 38 -6.37 3.67 -4.24
C PHE A 38 -5.26 2.62 -4.40
N VAL A 39 -4.84 2.34 -5.63
CA VAL A 39 -3.67 1.51 -5.89
C VAL A 39 -2.41 2.38 -5.85
N LEU A 40 -1.78 2.45 -4.68
CA LEU A 40 -0.59 3.30 -4.49
C LEU A 40 0.74 2.63 -4.82
N GLU A 41 0.71 1.50 -5.52
CA GLU A 41 1.93 0.84 -5.97
C GLU A 41 1.82 0.43 -7.46
N LEU A 42 2.50 1.20 -8.30
CA LEU A 42 2.99 0.87 -9.65
C LEU A 42 1.96 0.82 -10.80
N CYS A 43 1.56 2.00 -11.31
CA CYS A 43 1.09 2.13 -12.69
C CYS A 43 2.15 1.67 -13.72
N LEU A 44 3.43 1.98 -13.47
CA LEU A 44 4.53 1.75 -14.42
C LEU A 44 4.81 0.26 -14.74
N PHE A 45 4.52 -0.66 -13.81
CA PHE A 45 4.84 -2.08 -13.99
C PHE A 45 3.65 -2.90 -14.50
N VAL A 46 2.42 -2.56 -14.09
CA VAL A 46 1.18 -3.09 -14.67
C VAL A 46 1.15 -2.79 -16.17
N LEU A 47 1.53 -1.57 -16.57
CA LEU A 47 1.73 -1.22 -17.97
C LEU A 47 2.79 -2.11 -18.63
N LYS A 48 3.94 -2.34 -17.99
CA LYS A 48 5.02 -3.13 -18.60
C LYS A 48 4.63 -4.61 -18.84
N LEU A 49 3.89 -5.23 -17.92
CA LEU A 49 3.38 -6.61 -18.04
C LEU A 49 2.19 -6.74 -18.99
N ILE A 50 1.33 -5.72 -19.07
CA ILE A 50 0.19 -5.71 -19.99
C ILE A 50 0.64 -5.44 -21.44
N LEU A 51 1.80 -4.77 -21.64
CA LEU A 51 2.16 -4.17 -22.93
C LEU A 51 3.25 -4.86 -23.78
N VAL A 52 4.15 -5.70 -23.24
CA VAL A 52 5.21 -6.32 -24.09
C VAL A 52 5.69 -7.70 -23.58
N GLU A 53 5.76 -8.69 -24.48
CA GLU A 53 6.58 -9.91 -24.32
C GLU A 53 8.07 -9.52 -24.26
N THR A 54 8.64 -9.29 -23.08
CA THR A 54 10.12 -9.33 -22.91
C THR A 54 10.57 -9.43 -21.44
N THR A 55 11.65 -10.17 -21.24
CA THR A 55 12.32 -10.50 -19.98
C THR A 55 12.92 -9.28 -19.26
N VAL A 56 12.74 -9.20 -17.94
CA VAL A 56 13.31 -8.14 -17.08
C VAL A 56 14.47 -8.70 -16.26
N SER A 57 15.67 -8.15 -16.46
CA SER A 57 16.82 -8.31 -15.55
C SER A 57 17.23 -6.94 -15.00
N GLU A 58 17.75 -7.00 -13.77
CA GLU A 58 18.51 -5.98 -13.01
C GLU A 58 17.73 -4.89 -12.25
N PHE A 59 17.70 -5.03 -10.92
CA PHE A 59 17.86 -3.92 -9.96
C PHE A 59 18.31 -4.48 -8.59
N ILE A 60 19.62 -4.51 -8.31
CA ILE A 60 20.21 -4.80 -6.99
C ILE A 60 21.42 -3.88 -6.71
N CYS A 61 21.34 -3.22 -5.53
CA CYS A 61 22.35 -2.68 -4.60
C CYS A 61 23.52 -1.78 -5.05
N ASN A 62 23.77 -0.73 -4.25
CA ASN A 62 25.07 -0.49 -3.60
C ASN A 62 24.98 0.46 -2.38
N ILE A 63 25.66 0.11 -1.29
CA ILE A 63 25.80 0.87 -0.02
C ILE A 63 27.30 1.03 0.32
N SER A 64 27.73 2.21 0.80
CA SER A 64 28.69 2.36 1.91
C SER A 64 28.80 3.80 2.44
N PRO A 65 29.24 4.00 3.71
CA PRO A 65 28.85 5.16 4.52
C PRO A 65 30.03 6.07 4.95
N ASN A 66 29.72 7.27 5.43
CA ASN A 66 30.22 7.84 6.71
C ASN A 66 29.74 9.29 6.92
N ILE A 67 29.33 9.60 8.16
CA ILE A 67 29.83 10.67 9.04
C ILE A 67 28.74 11.04 10.07
N THR A 68 29.15 11.00 11.33
CA THR A 68 28.47 11.38 12.58
C THR A 68 28.30 12.90 12.77
N LEU A 69 27.20 13.34 13.41
CA LEU A 69 27.20 14.00 14.74
C LEU A 69 25.86 14.71 15.07
N GLY A 70 25.22 14.24 16.14
CA GLY A 70 24.61 15.07 17.20
C GLY A 70 23.20 15.64 17.01
N TRP A 71 22.34 15.48 18.04
CA TRP A 71 21.80 16.54 18.92
C TRP A 71 20.61 15.99 19.75
N GLY A 72 20.65 16.19 21.08
CA GLY A 72 19.76 15.55 22.06
C GLY A 72 18.62 16.41 22.64
N LEU A 73 18.20 17.50 21.99
CA LEU A 73 17.19 18.43 22.54
C LEU A 73 15.96 18.68 21.63
N THR A 74 15.99 18.25 20.37
CA THR A 74 14.91 18.44 19.39
C THR A 74 13.82 17.35 19.41
N SER A 75 14.09 16.17 19.99
CA SER A 75 13.24 14.98 19.79
C SER A 75 11.87 15.06 20.47
N ARG A 76 11.76 15.61 21.68
CA ARG A 76 10.49 15.65 22.42
C ARG A 76 9.44 16.56 21.77
N VAL A 77 9.86 17.68 21.17
CA VAL A 77 8.95 18.64 20.52
C VAL A 77 8.39 18.06 19.23
N VAL A 78 9.21 17.33 18.47
CA VAL A 78 8.81 16.73 17.18
C VAL A 78 7.84 15.55 17.37
N VAL A 79 8.01 14.73 18.43
CA VAL A 79 7.14 13.57 18.70
C VAL A 79 5.72 14.00 19.11
N ALA A 80 5.57 15.02 19.95
CA ALA A 80 4.26 15.58 20.28
C ALA A 80 3.56 16.18 19.05
N GLY A 81 4.34 16.77 18.13
CA GLY A 81 3.85 17.34 16.88
C GLY A 81 3.12 16.34 15.98
N HIS A 82 3.56 15.08 15.91
CA HIS A 82 2.91 14.07 15.06
C HIS A 82 1.50 13.70 15.52
N VAL A 83 1.31 13.51 16.83
CA VAL A 83 0.00 13.14 17.40
C VAL A 83 -0.99 14.30 17.21
N SER A 84 -0.58 15.53 17.51
CA SER A 84 -1.39 16.73 17.28
C SER A 84 -1.71 16.90 15.80
N PHE A 85 -0.72 16.76 14.92
CA PHE A 85 -0.92 16.86 13.47
C PHE A 85 -1.96 15.87 12.96
N ILE A 86 -1.89 14.60 13.38
CA ILE A 86 -2.86 13.58 12.94
C ILE A 86 -4.28 13.93 13.39
N LYS A 87 -4.41 14.41 14.63
CA LYS A 87 -5.71 14.75 15.21
C LYS A 87 -6.30 16.05 14.63
N GLU A 88 -5.48 17.06 14.45
CA GLU A 88 -5.91 18.44 14.15
C GLU A 88 -5.88 18.74 12.64
N VAL A 89 -4.90 18.21 11.91
CA VAL A 89 -4.73 18.44 10.46
C VAL A 89 -5.23 17.25 9.65
N ALA A 90 -4.84 16.03 10.01
CA ALA A 90 -5.31 14.83 9.31
C ALA A 90 -6.69 14.36 9.78
N VAL A 91 -7.30 15.02 10.77
CA VAL A 91 -8.68 14.78 11.27
C VAL A 91 -9.00 13.28 11.36
N THR A 92 -8.10 12.53 11.98
CA THR A 92 -8.22 11.08 12.17
C THR A 92 -7.68 10.67 13.54
N GLU A 93 -7.91 9.43 13.93
CA GLU A 93 -7.44 8.89 15.20
C GLU A 93 -5.93 8.56 15.13
N PRO A 94 -5.10 9.15 16.00
CA PRO A 94 -3.69 8.80 16.07
C PRO A 94 -3.47 7.34 16.53
N PRO A 95 -2.53 6.59 15.92
CA PRO A 95 -2.20 5.24 16.37
C PRO A 95 -1.70 5.25 17.83
N THR A 96 -2.18 4.31 18.63
CA THR A 96 -1.93 4.23 20.08
C THR A 96 -0.45 4.32 20.45
N HIS A 97 0.41 3.56 19.76
CA HIS A 97 1.84 3.50 20.08
C HIS A 97 2.72 4.34 19.14
N LEU A 98 2.18 5.36 18.46
CA LEU A 98 2.93 6.18 17.51
C LEU A 98 4.19 6.82 18.14
N GLN A 99 4.08 7.32 19.37
CA GLN A 99 5.22 7.93 20.06
C GLN A 99 6.35 6.93 20.31
N HIS A 100 5.99 5.67 20.60
CA HIS A 100 6.93 4.58 20.79
C HIS A 100 7.62 4.22 19.49
N LEU A 101 6.87 4.15 18.37
CA LEU A 101 7.46 3.93 17.05
C LEU A 101 8.47 5.02 16.68
N LEU A 102 8.14 6.30 16.87
CA LEU A 102 9.06 7.40 16.59
C LEU A 102 10.36 7.29 17.40
N LYS A 103 10.26 6.90 18.67
CA LYS A 103 11.44 6.66 19.50
C LYS A 103 12.26 5.47 19.02
N VAL A 104 11.60 4.37 18.62
CA VAL A 104 12.26 3.18 18.05
C VAL A 104 13.01 3.52 16.77
N LEU A 105 12.38 4.26 15.84
CA LEU A 105 13.00 4.70 14.58
C LEU A 105 14.20 5.62 14.85
N GLN A 106 14.08 6.53 15.82
CA GLN A 106 15.19 7.37 16.25
C GLN A 106 16.35 6.54 16.83
N THR A 107 16.06 5.57 17.69
CA THR A 107 17.09 4.67 18.27
C THR A 107 17.74 3.80 17.21
N ARG A 108 17.00 3.41 16.15
CA ARG A 108 17.52 2.70 14.98
C ARG A 108 18.49 3.55 14.14
N GLY A 109 18.60 4.85 14.42
CA GLY A 109 19.50 5.79 13.73
C GLY A 109 18.83 6.60 12.62
N GLU A 110 17.50 6.52 12.49
CA GLU A 110 16.76 7.31 11.52
C GLU A 110 16.52 8.74 12.02
N THR A 111 16.41 9.68 11.08
CA THR A 111 16.13 11.08 11.43
C THR A 111 14.63 11.31 11.45
N ILE A 112 14.07 11.66 12.60
CA ILE A 112 12.66 12.05 12.71
C ILE A 112 12.45 13.38 11.98
N ILE A 113 11.46 13.42 11.10
CA ILE A 113 11.11 14.59 10.28
C ILE A 113 9.71 15.09 10.64
N SER A 114 9.38 16.33 10.27
CA SER A 114 8.07 16.89 10.58
C SER A 114 6.96 16.23 9.75
N PRO A 115 5.75 16.00 10.32
CA PRO A 115 4.63 15.48 9.56
C PRO A 115 4.13 16.42 8.44
N GLY A 116 4.52 17.70 8.47
CA GLY A 116 4.26 18.66 7.38
C GLY A 116 5.31 18.66 6.26
N THR A 117 6.42 17.92 6.39
CA THR A 117 7.47 17.80 5.37
C THR A 117 7.03 16.87 4.22
N LYS A 118 5.94 17.23 3.55
CA LYS A 118 5.30 16.43 2.49
C LYS A 118 5.78 16.77 1.08
N GLN A 119 6.67 17.76 0.93
CA GLN A 119 7.15 18.22 -0.38
C GLN A 119 7.82 17.08 -1.15
N GLY A 120 7.34 16.81 -2.37
CA GLY A 120 7.86 15.74 -3.22
C GLY A 120 7.49 14.31 -2.80
N LEU A 121 6.68 14.16 -1.74
CA LEU A 121 6.09 12.89 -1.34
C LEU A 121 4.67 12.80 -1.87
N ILE A 122 4.12 11.58 -1.86
CA ILE A 122 2.70 11.39 -2.12
C ILE A 122 1.85 12.25 -1.16
N PRO A 123 0.81 12.94 -1.64
CA PRO A 123 0.01 13.87 -0.82
C PRO A 123 -0.70 13.23 0.39
N LEU A 124 -0.86 11.90 0.36
CA LEU A 124 -1.55 11.12 1.38
C LEU A 124 -0.65 10.62 2.52
N ALA A 125 0.66 10.82 2.41
CA ALA A 125 1.62 10.38 3.42
C ALA A 125 1.74 11.40 4.56
N ILE A 126 1.90 10.88 5.78
CA ILE A 126 2.29 11.59 6.98
C ILE A 126 3.71 11.11 7.33
N PRO A 127 4.76 11.86 6.95
CA PRO A 127 6.14 11.47 7.20
C PRO A 127 6.42 11.26 8.69
N LEU A 128 7.24 10.26 9.03
CA LEU A 128 7.68 9.97 10.39
C LEU A 128 9.20 10.15 10.51
N SER A 129 9.94 9.45 9.66
CA SER A 129 11.40 9.42 9.69
C SER A 129 11.97 9.31 8.28
N LYS A 130 13.24 9.68 8.15
CA LYS A 130 14.02 9.53 6.95
C LYS A 130 15.24 8.67 7.23
N ASP A 131 15.42 7.65 6.42
CA ASP A 131 16.67 6.91 6.37
C ASP A 131 17.66 7.69 5.50
N SER A 132 18.72 8.22 6.12
CA SER A 132 19.75 9.00 5.42
C SER A 132 20.58 8.15 4.44
N SER A 133 20.61 6.83 4.60
CA SER A 133 21.40 5.92 3.76
C SER A 133 20.69 5.53 2.47
N VAL A 134 19.38 5.26 2.54
CA VAL A 134 18.55 4.83 1.41
C VAL A 134 17.83 6.02 0.75
N GLY A 135 17.61 7.09 1.52
CA GLY A 135 16.88 8.28 1.06
C GLY A 135 15.36 8.09 1.03
N SER A 136 14.84 6.93 1.44
CA SER A 136 13.41 6.67 1.61
C SER A 136 12.86 7.30 2.88
N VAL A 137 11.55 7.51 2.89
CA VAL A 137 10.81 8.09 4.01
C VAL A 137 9.85 7.04 4.56
N THR A 138 9.93 6.74 5.85
CA THR A 138 8.90 5.98 6.55
C THR A 138 7.77 6.93 6.92
N ALA A 139 6.54 6.56 6.58
CA ALA A 139 5.36 7.40 6.76
C ALA A 139 4.15 6.56 7.22
N LEU A 140 3.14 7.24 7.78
CA LEU A 140 1.77 6.70 7.84
C LEU A 140 1.03 7.09 6.57
N LEU A 141 0.17 6.20 6.06
CA LEU A 141 -0.69 6.51 4.93
C LEU A 141 -2.10 6.86 5.41
N ARG A 142 -2.55 8.10 5.13
CA ARG A 142 -3.92 8.55 5.41
C ARG A 142 -4.82 8.25 4.22
N TRP A 143 -5.69 7.25 4.36
CA TRP A 143 -6.70 6.97 3.33
C TRP A 143 -7.77 8.07 3.28
N PRO A 144 -8.12 8.60 2.10
CA PRO A 144 -9.13 9.65 1.96
C PRO A 144 -10.53 9.26 2.46
N THR A 145 -10.88 7.99 2.30
CA THR A 145 -12.21 7.43 2.56
C THR A 145 -12.09 6.14 3.38
N ALA A 146 -11.18 6.12 4.36
CA ALA A 146 -10.94 4.96 5.21
C ALA A 146 -12.25 4.46 5.85
N PRO A 147 -12.61 3.17 5.72
CA PRO A 147 -13.72 2.63 6.48
C PRO A 147 -13.40 2.67 8.00
N PRO A 148 -14.41 2.80 8.86
CA PRO A 148 -14.20 2.76 10.31
C PRO A 148 -13.46 1.48 10.73
N GLY A 149 -12.44 1.64 11.58
CA GLY A 149 -11.63 0.53 12.08
C GLY A 149 -10.51 0.07 11.14
N LEU A 150 -10.29 0.73 10.00
CA LEU A 150 -9.07 0.53 9.21
C LEU A 150 -7.94 1.42 9.77
N ASP A 151 -6.91 0.77 10.30
CA ASP A 151 -5.72 1.46 10.80
C ASP A 151 -4.97 2.17 9.66
N MET A 152 -4.24 3.24 10.00
CA MET A 152 -3.28 3.84 9.07
C MET A 152 -2.06 2.92 8.94
N PRO A 153 -1.78 2.40 7.73
CA PRO A 153 -0.63 1.52 7.54
C PRO A 153 0.67 2.31 7.57
N VAL A 154 1.74 1.61 7.98
CA VAL A 154 3.10 2.11 7.90
C VAL A 154 3.65 1.76 6.53
N VAL A 155 4.15 2.77 5.83
CA VAL A 155 4.61 2.65 4.45
C VAL A 155 6.00 3.24 4.27
N GLU A 156 6.70 2.74 3.28
CA GLU A 156 7.91 3.35 2.73
C GLU A 156 7.51 4.20 1.52
N VAL A 157 7.96 5.45 1.47
CA VAL A 157 7.65 6.40 0.41
C VAL A 157 8.93 6.79 -0.31
N TRP A 158 8.86 6.74 -1.64
CA TRP A 158 9.89 7.26 -2.55
C TRP A 158 9.28 8.30 -3.48
N ARG A 159 10.11 8.86 -4.37
CA ARG A 159 9.70 9.83 -5.37
C ARG A 159 8.50 9.38 -6.22
N SER A 160 8.39 8.09 -6.55
CA SER A 160 7.44 7.59 -7.55
C SER A 160 6.55 6.44 -7.05
N GLY A 161 6.33 6.33 -5.73
CA GLY A 161 5.43 5.31 -5.20
C GLY A 161 5.54 5.07 -3.70
N VAL A 162 4.70 4.14 -3.25
CA VAL A 162 4.55 3.74 -1.86
C VAL A 162 4.66 2.22 -1.76
N ARG A 163 5.32 1.70 -0.74
CA ARG A 163 5.34 0.26 -0.42
C ARG A 163 4.81 0.07 0.98
N LEU A 164 3.92 -0.89 1.14
CA LEU A 164 3.45 -1.31 2.45
C LEU A 164 4.58 -1.97 3.26
N ILE A 165 4.86 -1.42 4.44
CA ILE A 165 5.77 -2.04 5.42
C ILE A 165 4.95 -2.90 6.38
N ALA A 166 3.91 -2.33 6.99
CA ALA A 166 3.06 -3.01 7.97
C ALA A 166 1.65 -2.43 7.96
N ARG A 167 0.65 -3.21 8.38
CA ARG A 167 -0.76 -2.77 8.32
C ARG A 167 -1.10 -1.72 9.37
N ASN A 168 -0.32 -1.66 10.44
CA ASN A 168 -0.42 -0.64 11.47
C ASN A 168 0.91 -0.50 12.23
N VAL A 169 0.94 0.48 13.15
CA VAL A 169 2.10 0.79 13.99
C VAL A 169 2.50 -0.37 14.90
N ASP A 170 1.53 -1.08 15.47
CA ASP A 170 1.76 -2.15 16.43
C ASP A 170 2.44 -3.36 15.76
N GLU A 171 1.97 -3.77 14.58
CA GLU A 171 2.62 -4.81 13.78
C GLU A 171 4.05 -4.44 13.41
N TYR A 172 4.30 -3.16 13.10
CA TYR A 172 5.65 -2.72 12.75
C TYR A 172 6.60 -2.73 13.95
N ILE A 173 6.17 -2.19 15.10
CA ILE A 173 6.95 -2.26 16.34
C ILE A 173 7.23 -3.72 16.68
N HIS A 174 6.21 -4.58 16.68
CA HIS A 174 6.36 -6.00 17.01
C HIS A 174 7.40 -6.67 16.10
N ARG A 175 7.33 -6.43 14.79
CA ARG A 175 8.33 -6.94 13.84
C ARG A 175 9.75 -6.48 14.19
N ILE A 176 9.94 -5.18 14.45
CA ILE A 176 11.26 -4.63 14.81
C ILE A 176 11.80 -5.33 16.06
N LEU A 177 10.96 -5.55 17.07
CA LEU A 177 11.39 -6.19 18.32
C LEU A 177 11.78 -7.66 18.14
N VAL A 178 11.08 -8.38 17.26
CA VAL A 178 11.43 -9.76 16.91
C VAL A 178 12.74 -9.83 16.13
N GLU A 179 12.94 -8.92 15.17
CA GLU A 179 14.21 -8.81 14.42
C GLU A 179 15.38 -8.42 15.33
N GLU A 180 15.14 -7.62 16.38
CA GLU A 180 16.13 -7.27 17.39
C GLU A 180 16.46 -8.43 18.34
N ASP A 181 15.44 -9.16 18.82
CA ASP A 181 15.61 -10.31 19.71
C ASP A 181 16.42 -11.43 19.03
N ALA A 182 16.19 -11.66 17.74
CA ALA A 182 16.96 -12.59 16.93
C ALA A 182 18.45 -12.22 16.79
N GLN A 183 18.80 -10.95 17.03
CA GLN A 183 20.19 -10.44 17.04
C GLN A 183 20.75 -10.33 18.47
N GLU A 184 20.01 -10.81 19.49
CA GLU A 184 20.36 -10.72 20.91
C GLU A 184 20.63 -9.28 21.40
N MET A 185 20.03 -8.28 20.73
CA MET A 185 20.12 -6.87 21.08
C MET A 185 18.97 -6.44 22.01
N SER A 186 18.95 -5.17 22.44
CA SER A 186 17.93 -4.69 23.39
C SER A 186 17.63 -3.19 23.34
N GLU A 187 18.32 -2.44 22.50
CA GLU A 187 18.23 -0.99 22.47
C GLU A 187 16.85 -0.53 21.97
N LEU A 188 16.32 -1.17 20.93
CA LEU A 188 15.00 -0.90 20.36
C LEU A 188 13.88 -1.40 21.29
N TYR A 189 14.08 -2.52 21.98
CA TYR A 189 13.18 -3.02 23.02
C TYR A 189 13.04 -2.01 24.16
N ILE A 190 14.16 -1.51 24.69
CA ILE A 190 14.17 -0.44 25.70
C ILE A 190 13.55 0.85 25.14
N ALA A 191 13.82 1.18 23.88
CA ALA A 191 13.24 2.36 23.23
C ALA A 191 11.71 2.28 23.15
N SER A 192 11.16 1.10 22.84
CA SER A 192 9.73 0.84 22.69
C SER A 192 8.93 0.88 23.99
N ALA A 193 9.59 0.85 25.16
CA ALA A 193 8.99 1.03 26.49
C ALA A 193 7.73 0.15 26.71
N GLU A 194 6.64 0.73 27.21
CA GLU A 194 5.39 0.00 27.50
C GLU A 194 4.76 -0.67 26.27
N ALA A 195 4.95 -0.09 25.07
CA ALA A 195 4.48 -0.72 23.84
C ALA A 195 5.23 -2.04 23.57
N GLY A 196 6.53 -2.08 23.85
CA GLY A 196 7.33 -3.30 23.73
C GLY A 196 6.86 -4.39 24.66
N GLU A 197 6.68 -4.08 25.95
CA GLU A 197 6.21 -5.05 26.95
C GLU A 197 4.83 -5.62 26.60
N LYS A 198 3.95 -4.80 26.03
CA LYS A 198 2.60 -5.20 25.61
C LYS A 198 2.59 -6.02 24.32
N LEU A 199 3.43 -5.68 23.36
CA LEU A 199 3.40 -6.28 22.02
C LEU A 199 4.29 -7.52 21.91
N TYR A 200 5.40 -7.59 22.64
CA TYR A 200 6.38 -8.64 22.50
C TYR A 200 7.09 -9.02 23.81
N LYS A 201 7.19 -10.32 24.06
CA LYS A 201 8.00 -10.87 25.16
C LYS A 201 9.42 -11.12 24.67
N LYS A 202 10.40 -10.41 25.22
CA LYS A 202 11.83 -10.64 24.91
C LYS A 202 12.22 -12.10 25.15
N GLY A 203 13.00 -12.67 24.24
CA GLY A 203 13.39 -14.09 24.21
C GLY A 203 12.34 -15.02 23.62
N ALA A 204 11.15 -14.53 23.24
CA ALA A 204 10.10 -15.39 22.69
C ALA A 204 10.49 -16.05 21.36
N PHE A 205 11.41 -15.44 20.58
CA PHE A 205 11.90 -16.07 19.36
C PHE A 205 12.72 -17.32 19.69
N ALA A 206 13.71 -17.21 20.58
CA ALA A 206 14.50 -18.35 21.05
C ALA A 206 13.64 -19.43 21.74
N GLU A 207 12.67 -19.03 22.57
CA GLU A 207 11.73 -19.95 23.23
C GLU A 207 10.86 -20.74 22.22
N SER A 208 10.64 -20.19 21.02
CA SER A 208 9.78 -20.82 20.01
C SER A 208 10.40 -22.04 19.33
N GLN A 209 11.71 -22.21 19.41
CA GLN A 209 12.48 -23.25 18.71
C GLN A 209 12.31 -23.22 17.17
N ILE A 210 11.91 -22.07 16.61
CA ILE A 210 11.86 -21.87 15.16
C ILE A 210 13.20 -21.31 14.70
N ASP A 211 13.96 -22.11 13.96
CA ASP A 211 15.31 -21.74 13.52
C ASP A 211 15.32 -20.62 12.44
N ASN A 212 14.18 -20.37 11.80
CA ASN A 212 14.06 -19.40 10.72
C ASN A 212 13.19 -18.19 11.12
N LEU A 213 13.82 -17.01 11.18
CA LEU A 213 13.17 -15.76 11.57
C LEU A 213 11.95 -15.43 10.69
N ASP A 214 12.06 -15.57 9.37
CA ASP A 214 10.94 -15.26 8.45
C ASP A 214 9.73 -16.18 8.71
N VAL A 215 9.98 -17.45 9.03
CA VAL A 215 8.92 -18.42 9.38
C VAL A 215 8.24 -18.03 10.69
N TYR A 216 9.01 -17.59 11.69
CA TYR A 216 8.47 -17.10 12.95
C TYR A 216 7.62 -15.84 12.74
N VAL A 217 8.13 -14.86 11.98
CA VAL A 217 7.44 -13.61 11.69
C VAL A 217 6.10 -13.84 10.98
N LEU A 218 6.06 -14.70 9.96
CA LEU A 218 4.84 -15.01 9.19
C LEU A 218 3.80 -15.81 9.96
N LYS A 219 4.12 -16.34 11.14
CA LYS A 219 3.14 -17.03 11.96
C LYS A 219 2.18 -15.99 12.52
N LYS A 220 0.92 -16.04 12.08
CA LYS A 220 -0.13 -15.06 12.45
C LYS A 220 -0.34 -14.92 13.96
N ALA A 221 -0.05 -15.97 14.73
CA ALA A 221 -0.11 -15.94 16.20
C ALA A 221 1.13 -15.30 16.85
N SER A 222 2.18 -15.06 16.07
CA SER A 222 3.46 -14.53 16.52
C SER A 222 3.59 -13.04 16.21
N VAL A 223 3.48 -12.58 14.95
CA VAL A 223 3.69 -11.16 14.61
C VAL A 223 2.63 -10.64 13.63
N GLY A 224 2.61 -11.15 12.40
CA GLY A 224 1.76 -10.62 11.34
C GLY A 224 2.17 -11.14 9.96
N LEU A 225 1.55 -10.61 8.91
CA LEU A 225 1.93 -10.90 7.53
C LEU A 225 2.55 -9.65 6.92
N PHE A 226 3.71 -9.82 6.29
CA PHE A 226 4.50 -8.72 5.75
C PHE A 226 4.81 -8.96 4.28
N PRO A 227 4.56 -7.98 3.39
CA PRO A 227 4.84 -8.06 1.96
C PRO A 227 6.22 -8.61 1.63
N ASP A 228 7.27 -8.00 2.17
CA ASP A 228 8.66 -8.37 1.87
C ASP A 228 9.05 -9.75 2.40
N VAL A 229 8.50 -10.18 3.53
CA VAL A 229 8.78 -11.51 4.12
C VAL A 229 8.12 -12.61 3.31
N LEU A 230 6.90 -12.38 2.79
CA LEU A 230 6.25 -13.29 1.85
C LEU A 230 7.04 -13.39 0.53
N GLU A 231 7.53 -12.27 0.02
CA GLU A 231 8.36 -12.24 -1.19
C GLU A 231 9.71 -12.95 -1.00
N LYS A 232 10.39 -12.75 0.14
CA LYS A 232 11.59 -13.51 0.51
C LYS A 232 11.32 -15.01 0.56
N LYS A 233 10.16 -15.43 1.10
CA LYS A 233 9.76 -16.84 1.14
C LYS A 233 9.54 -17.42 -0.26
N VAL A 234 8.93 -16.67 -1.16
CA VAL A 234 8.80 -17.07 -2.58
C VAL A 234 10.17 -17.23 -3.23
N LEU A 235 11.09 -16.27 -3.03
CA LEU A 235 12.44 -16.35 -3.58
C LEU A 235 13.19 -17.59 -3.09
N ARG A 236 13.09 -17.91 -1.79
CA ARG A 236 13.67 -19.14 -1.23
C ARG A 236 13.16 -20.40 -1.92
N HIS A 237 11.85 -20.50 -2.14
CA HIS A 237 11.27 -21.63 -2.86
C HIS A 237 11.81 -21.74 -4.30
N PHE A 238 12.03 -20.62 -4.98
CA PHE A 238 12.71 -20.62 -6.29
C PHE A 238 14.17 -21.10 -6.19
N ASP A 239 14.93 -20.63 -5.19
CA ASP A 239 16.33 -21.02 -4.98
C ASP A 239 16.46 -22.53 -4.68
N GLU A 240 15.45 -23.11 -4.02
CA GLU A 240 15.35 -24.55 -3.73
C GLU A 240 14.84 -25.37 -4.93
N GLY A 241 14.43 -24.73 -6.03
CA GLY A 241 13.83 -25.37 -7.20
C GLY A 241 12.36 -25.80 -7.00
N ASP A 242 11.73 -25.42 -5.89
CA ASP A 242 10.32 -25.71 -5.58
C ASP A 242 9.40 -24.64 -6.17
N HIS A 243 9.19 -24.73 -7.49
CA HIS A 243 8.29 -23.83 -8.21
C HIS A 243 6.84 -23.92 -7.73
N VAL A 244 6.38 -25.08 -7.25
CA VAL A 244 5.00 -25.27 -6.79
C VAL A 244 4.77 -24.47 -5.51
N SER A 245 5.65 -24.59 -4.52
CA SER A 245 5.55 -23.80 -3.28
C SER A 245 5.72 -22.30 -3.52
N ALA A 246 6.55 -21.91 -4.50
CA ALA A 246 6.67 -20.51 -4.91
C ALA A 246 5.34 -19.97 -5.45
N MET A 247 4.66 -20.70 -6.34
CA MET A 247 3.34 -20.31 -6.86
C MET A 247 2.28 -20.28 -5.77
N VAL A 248 2.20 -21.31 -4.93
CA VAL A 248 1.18 -21.38 -3.85
C VAL A 248 1.38 -20.24 -2.85
N THR A 249 2.62 -19.90 -2.51
CA THR A 249 2.91 -18.76 -1.62
C THR A 249 2.56 -17.44 -2.32
N GLY A 250 2.87 -17.31 -3.62
CA GLY A 250 2.48 -16.16 -4.43
C GLY A 250 0.97 -15.95 -4.54
N GLU A 251 0.21 -17.03 -4.75
CA GLU A 251 -1.25 -16.99 -4.78
C GLU A 251 -1.82 -16.63 -3.40
N PHE A 252 -1.27 -17.19 -2.32
CA PHE A 252 -1.66 -16.81 -0.97
C PHE A 252 -1.46 -15.31 -0.73
N TYR A 253 -0.39 -14.72 -1.26
CA TYR A 253 -0.09 -13.30 -1.12
C TYR A 253 -1.17 -12.40 -1.79
N THR A 254 -1.85 -12.85 -2.85
CA THR A 254 -2.88 -12.06 -3.56
C THR A 254 -4.24 -12.02 -2.86
N ARG A 255 -4.39 -12.71 -1.73
CA ARG A 255 -5.64 -12.70 -0.97
C ARG A 255 -6.07 -11.27 -0.58
N LYS A 256 -7.28 -10.89 -1.01
CA LYS A 256 -7.83 -9.53 -0.87
C LYS A 256 -7.95 -9.04 0.58
N ASP A 257 -8.01 -9.96 1.55
CA ASP A 257 -8.10 -9.64 2.97
C ASP A 257 -6.74 -9.42 3.66
N LEU A 258 -5.62 -9.72 2.98
CA LEU A 258 -4.29 -9.55 3.57
C LEU A 258 -3.82 -8.10 3.52
N PHE A 259 -3.86 -7.50 2.32
CA PHE A 259 -3.31 -6.17 2.04
C PHE A 259 -4.29 -5.33 1.19
N PRO A 260 -5.44 -4.93 1.76
CA PRO A 260 -6.47 -4.21 1.03
C PRO A 260 -5.94 -2.87 0.49
N GLY A 261 -6.24 -2.58 -0.77
CA GLY A 261 -5.79 -1.36 -1.46
C GLY A 261 -4.38 -1.42 -2.05
N PHE A 262 -3.60 -2.48 -1.81
CA PHE A 262 -2.25 -2.60 -2.37
C PHE A 262 -2.22 -3.55 -3.57
N GLY A 263 -1.76 -3.05 -4.72
CA GLY A 263 -1.65 -3.83 -5.97
C GLY A 263 -0.42 -4.73 -6.06
N ARG A 264 0.62 -4.47 -5.25
CA ARG A 264 1.89 -5.22 -5.27
C ARG A 264 1.75 -6.73 -5.20
N PRO A 265 0.88 -7.34 -4.38
CA PRO A 265 0.76 -8.79 -4.33
C PRO A 265 0.40 -9.41 -5.69
N PHE A 266 -0.51 -8.76 -6.42
CA PHE A 266 -0.97 -9.20 -7.73
C PHE A 266 0.12 -9.04 -8.80
N VAL A 267 0.82 -7.91 -8.78
CA VAL A 267 1.99 -7.66 -9.65
C VAL A 267 3.08 -8.71 -9.40
N TYR A 268 3.39 -8.96 -8.13
CA TYR A 268 4.42 -9.91 -7.76
C TYR A 268 4.01 -11.34 -8.17
N TYR A 269 2.75 -11.71 -7.99
CA TYR A 269 2.25 -13.01 -8.44
C TYR A 269 2.27 -13.18 -9.96
N ALA A 270 1.91 -12.13 -10.72
CA ALA A 270 2.07 -12.13 -12.17
C ALA A 270 3.53 -12.40 -12.59
N ASN A 271 4.51 -11.82 -11.89
CA ASN A 271 5.94 -12.11 -12.13
C ASN A 271 6.32 -13.56 -11.83
N ILE A 272 5.78 -14.14 -10.76
CA ILE A 272 5.98 -15.56 -10.43
C ILE A 272 5.47 -16.43 -11.57
N LEU A 273 4.23 -16.17 -12.04
CA LEU A 273 3.59 -16.91 -13.12
C LEU A 273 4.37 -16.80 -14.44
N GLN A 274 4.85 -15.60 -14.79
CA GLN A 274 5.69 -15.41 -15.97
C GLN A 274 7.01 -16.19 -15.85
N LYS A 275 7.67 -16.18 -14.69
CA LYS A 275 8.92 -16.93 -14.46
C LYS A 275 8.77 -18.44 -14.67
N VAL A 276 7.57 -18.99 -14.43
CA VAL A 276 7.28 -20.42 -14.63
C VAL A 276 6.60 -20.71 -15.98
N GLY A 277 6.52 -19.74 -16.89
CA GLY A 277 5.99 -19.89 -18.24
C GLY A 277 4.45 -19.91 -18.35
N ARG A 278 3.74 -19.34 -17.37
CA ARG A 278 2.26 -19.24 -17.34
C ARG A 278 1.77 -17.84 -17.72
N ASP A 279 2.11 -17.40 -18.93
CA ASP A 279 1.91 -16.00 -19.36
C ASP A 279 0.45 -15.55 -19.40
N SER A 280 -0.48 -16.44 -19.78
CA SER A 280 -1.92 -16.13 -19.81
C SER A 280 -2.46 -15.82 -18.41
N GLU A 281 -2.02 -16.58 -17.41
CA GLU A 281 -2.39 -16.37 -16.01
C GLU A 281 -1.67 -15.16 -15.40
N ALA A 282 -0.42 -14.93 -15.79
CA ALA A 282 0.32 -13.73 -15.41
C ALA A 282 -0.41 -12.46 -15.86
N LYS A 283 -0.94 -12.46 -17.08
CA LYS A 283 -1.75 -11.36 -17.62
C LYS A 283 -3.03 -11.14 -16.82
N GLU A 284 -3.71 -12.21 -16.44
CA GLU A 284 -4.94 -12.11 -15.63
C GLU A 284 -4.64 -11.62 -14.20
N ALA A 285 -3.57 -12.12 -13.59
CA ALA A 285 -3.11 -11.63 -12.29
C ALA A 285 -2.74 -10.14 -12.33
N ALA A 286 -2.12 -9.65 -13.41
CA ALA A 286 -1.83 -8.23 -13.58
C ALA A 286 -3.10 -7.37 -13.77
N ARG A 287 -4.15 -7.92 -14.41
CA ARG A 287 -5.44 -7.23 -14.59
C ARG A 287 -6.19 -6.99 -13.29
N GLU A 288 -6.00 -7.84 -12.28
CA GLU A 288 -6.59 -7.59 -10.95
C GLU A 288 -6.10 -6.25 -10.36
N VAL A 289 -4.91 -5.77 -10.72
CA VAL A 289 -4.43 -4.45 -10.27
C VAL A 289 -5.28 -3.33 -10.84
N ALA A 290 -5.63 -3.42 -12.14
CA ALA A 290 -6.54 -2.49 -12.77
C ALA A 290 -7.94 -2.56 -12.13
N SER A 291 -8.40 -3.75 -11.78
CA SER A 291 -9.67 -3.92 -11.05
C SER A 291 -9.66 -3.25 -9.67
N ILE A 292 -8.55 -3.36 -8.92
CA ILE A 292 -8.41 -2.68 -7.61
C ILE A 292 -8.40 -1.15 -7.79
N ALA A 293 -7.75 -0.67 -8.85
CA ALA A 293 -7.74 0.74 -9.22
C ALA A 293 -9.07 1.22 -9.84
N GLN A 294 -10.03 0.31 -10.03
CA GLN A 294 -11.30 0.55 -10.72
C GLN A 294 -11.10 1.15 -12.12
N TRP A 295 -10.05 0.68 -12.81
CA TRP A 295 -9.80 1.04 -14.19
C TRP A 295 -10.66 0.17 -15.12
N GLU A 296 -11.37 0.81 -16.03
CA GLU A 296 -12.05 0.18 -17.16
C GLU A 296 -11.04 -0.12 -18.31
N ASP A 297 -11.39 -1.02 -19.23
CA ASP A 297 -10.52 -1.48 -20.31
C ASP A 297 -9.98 -0.31 -21.17
N GLU A 298 -10.79 0.73 -21.38
CA GLU A 298 -10.40 1.93 -22.11
C GLU A 298 -9.33 2.75 -21.35
N GLN A 299 -9.36 2.75 -20.01
CA GLN A 299 -8.35 3.44 -19.20
C GLN A 299 -7.00 2.72 -19.27
N ILE A 300 -7.02 1.38 -19.35
CA ILE A 300 -5.82 0.54 -19.53
C ILE A 300 -5.16 0.81 -20.91
N GLU A 301 -5.96 0.91 -21.99
CA GLU A 301 -5.45 1.24 -23.33
C GLU A 301 -5.02 2.70 -23.47
N PHE A 302 -5.56 3.61 -22.67
CA PHE A 302 -5.25 5.04 -22.74
C PHE A 302 -3.93 5.41 -22.03
N ILE A 303 -3.66 4.82 -20.86
CA ILE A 303 -2.34 4.96 -20.20
C ILE A 303 -1.23 4.39 -21.10
N ARG A 304 -1.55 3.41 -21.97
CA ARG A 304 -0.66 2.90 -23.02
C ARG A 304 -0.34 3.93 -24.12
N GLU A 305 -1.22 4.90 -24.41
CA GLU A 305 -1.08 5.80 -25.58
C GLU A 305 -0.49 7.20 -25.25
N LYS A 306 -0.37 7.60 -23.97
CA LYS A 306 0.13 8.93 -23.56
C LYS A 306 -0.52 10.10 -24.35
N VAL A 307 -1.86 10.17 -24.35
CA VAL A 307 -2.62 11.20 -25.09
C VAL A 307 -3.28 12.21 -24.12
N SER A 308 -3.46 13.46 -24.59
CA SER A 308 -3.70 14.69 -23.83
C SER A 308 -5.03 14.80 -23.06
N ASP A 309 -5.04 15.76 -22.14
CA ASP A 309 -5.91 15.89 -20.96
C ASP A 309 -7.40 16.20 -21.21
N GLU A 310 -7.81 16.66 -22.40
CA GLU A 310 -9.14 17.27 -22.59
C GLU A 310 -10.30 16.26 -22.73
N GLY A 311 -10.10 15.13 -23.41
CA GLY A 311 -11.16 14.11 -23.61
C GLY A 311 -11.55 13.41 -22.31
N ARG A 312 -10.62 13.30 -21.35
CA ARG A 312 -10.76 12.51 -20.12
C ARG A 312 -11.74 13.13 -19.11
N PHE A 313 -11.82 14.46 -19.04
CA PHE A 313 -12.77 15.12 -18.15
C PHE A 313 -14.21 14.95 -18.61
N GLU A 314 -14.47 14.80 -19.91
CA GLU A 314 -15.83 14.61 -20.43
C GLU A 314 -16.35 13.19 -20.14
N ASP A 315 -15.49 12.18 -20.26
CA ASP A 315 -15.87 10.79 -20.00
C ASP A 315 -16.01 10.47 -18.51
N LEU A 316 -15.11 11.00 -17.65
CA LEU A 316 -15.24 10.87 -16.19
C LEU A 316 -16.55 11.49 -15.67
N LYS A 317 -17.09 12.50 -16.35
CA LYS A 317 -18.34 13.19 -15.99
C LYS A 317 -19.61 12.47 -16.46
N LYS A 318 -19.51 11.50 -17.37
CA LYS A 318 -20.68 10.98 -18.10
C LYS A 318 -21.53 10.08 -17.21
N GLY A 319 -22.66 10.62 -16.73
CA GLY A 319 -23.69 9.87 -16.01
C GLY A 319 -23.35 9.48 -14.57
N LYS A 320 -22.22 9.95 -14.03
CA LYS A 320 -21.80 9.74 -12.64
C LYS A 320 -22.25 10.90 -11.75
N ASP A 321 -22.44 10.60 -10.46
CA ASP A 321 -22.73 11.63 -9.45
C ASP A 321 -21.53 12.59 -9.29
N PRO A 322 -21.73 13.92 -9.16
CA PRO A 322 -20.64 14.90 -9.09
C PRO A 322 -19.58 14.60 -8.01
N ILE A 323 -19.98 14.04 -6.86
CA ILE A 323 -19.05 13.69 -5.78
C ILE A 323 -18.13 12.55 -6.24
N GLN A 324 -18.70 11.53 -6.89
CA GLN A 324 -17.92 10.40 -7.39
C GLN A 324 -16.98 10.84 -8.51
N VAL A 325 -17.42 11.74 -9.39
CA VAL A 325 -16.56 12.31 -10.44
C VAL A 325 -15.35 13.01 -9.81
N ALA A 326 -15.56 13.80 -8.77
CA ALA A 326 -14.46 14.50 -8.10
C ALA A 326 -13.46 13.53 -7.46
N LEU A 327 -13.93 12.46 -6.82
CA LEU A 327 -13.07 11.40 -6.27
C LEU A 327 -12.30 10.64 -7.34
N ASP A 328 -12.95 10.28 -8.46
CA ASP A 328 -12.32 9.58 -9.59
C ASP A 328 -11.23 10.46 -10.23
N VAL A 329 -11.48 11.77 -10.37
CA VAL A 329 -10.49 12.73 -10.88
C VAL A 329 -9.31 12.84 -9.91
N ALA A 330 -9.54 12.90 -8.59
CA ALA A 330 -8.47 12.94 -7.60
C ALA A 330 -7.60 11.68 -7.66
N ALA A 331 -8.22 10.49 -7.76
CA ALA A 331 -7.53 9.20 -7.90
C ALA A 331 -6.65 9.18 -9.15
N PHE A 332 -7.20 9.59 -10.29
CA PHE A 332 -6.42 9.66 -11.51
C PHE A 332 -5.22 10.59 -11.36
N LEU A 333 -5.41 11.79 -10.80
CA LEU A 333 -4.31 12.75 -10.66
C LEU A 333 -3.19 12.21 -9.77
N LEU A 334 -3.54 11.42 -8.75
CA LEU A 334 -2.56 10.69 -7.94
C LEU A 334 -1.81 9.65 -8.78
N ASP A 335 -2.51 8.86 -9.60
CA ASP A 335 -1.89 7.86 -10.47
C ASP A 335 -0.91 8.49 -11.47
N LEU A 336 -1.31 9.58 -12.14
CA LEU A 336 -0.47 10.30 -13.08
C LEU A 336 0.76 10.91 -12.40
N ALA A 337 0.57 11.58 -11.27
CA ALA A 337 1.65 12.16 -10.50
C ALA A 337 2.63 11.10 -9.96
N SER A 338 2.16 9.87 -9.71
CA SER A 338 3.03 8.75 -9.35
C SER A 338 3.92 8.31 -10.51
N ILE A 339 3.40 8.27 -11.73
CA ILE A 339 4.14 7.88 -12.93
C ILE A 339 5.21 8.93 -13.25
N GLU A 340 4.86 10.20 -13.14
CA GLU A 340 5.72 11.32 -13.53
C GLU A 340 6.63 11.80 -12.38
N GLY A 341 6.32 11.42 -11.14
CA GLY A 341 7.02 11.90 -9.95
C GLY A 341 6.81 13.39 -9.70
N THR A 342 5.65 13.92 -10.10
CA THR A 342 5.28 15.35 -10.13
C THR A 342 4.22 15.69 -9.06
N TRP A 343 4.21 14.97 -7.93
CA TRP A 343 3.25 15.14 -6.82
C TRP A 343 2.94 16.59 -6.48
N SER A 344 3.98 17.43 -6.41
CA SER A 344 3.89 18.84 -6.01
C SER A 344 3.06 19.68 -6.99
N GLU A 345 3.08 19.35 -8.28
CA GLU A 345 2.39 20.09 -9.34
C GLU A 345 0.89 19.81 -9.32
N SER A 346 0.48 18.62 -8.88
CA SER A 346 -0.92 18.20 -8.84
C SER A 346 -1.64 18.51 -7.52
N LEU A 347 -0.93 18.94 -6.47
CA LEU A 347 -1.48 19.13 -5.11
C LEU A 347 -2.76 19.96 -5.07
N HIS A 348 -2.76 21.14 -5.69
CA HIS A 348 -3.91 22.05 -5.67
C HIS A 348 -5.12 21.47 -6.40
N HIS A 349 -4.90 20.76 -7.50
CA HIS A 349 -5.99 20.12 -8.24
C HIS A 349 -6.59 18.95 -7.45
N ILE A 350 -5.74 18.11 -6.86
CA ILE A 350 -6.16 16.99 -6.00
C ILE A 350 -6.96 17.53 -4.80
N ALA A 351 -6.46 18.56 -4.12
CA ALA A 351 -7.13 19.17 -2.98
C ALA A 351 -8.51 19.73 -3.35
N LYS A 352 -8.61 20.44 -4.49
CA LYS A 352 -9.87 20.95 -5.01
C LYS A 352 -10.88 19.83 -5.28
N CYS A 353 -10.44 18.72 -5.86
CA CYS A 353 -11.31 17.55 -6.08
C CYS A 353 -11.86 16.99 -4.76
N TYR A 354 -11.04 16.90 -3.70
CA TYR A 354 -11.53 16.47 -2.39
C TYR A 354 -12.50 17.48 -1.77
N GLU A 355 -12.29 18.78 -1.94
CA GLU A 355 -13.23 19.80 -1.50
C GLU A 355 -14.59 19.69 -2.24
N GLU A 356 -14.56 19.50 -3.57
CA GLU A 356 -15.75 19.27 -4.40
C GLU A 356 -16.49 17.96 -4.02
N ALA A 357 -15.76 16.95 -3.55
CA ALA A 357 -16.33 15.72 -3.01
C ALA A 357 -16.87 15.86 -1.57
N GLY A 358 -16.84 17.06 -0.98
CA GLY A 358 -17.28 17.33 0.39
C GLY A 358 -16.27 16.92 1.47
N LEU A 359 -15.05 16.55 1.10
CA LEU A 359 -13.96 16.15 2.01
C LEU A 359 -13.01 17.33 2.27
N LYS A 360 -13.54 18.39 2.88
CA LYS A 360 -12.76 19.61 3.15
C LYS A 360 -11.52 19.37 4.02
N ASP A 361 -11.62 18.44 4.98
CA ASP A 361 -10.49 18.05 5.83
C ASP A 361 -9.39 17.31 5.06
N MET A 362 -9.74 16.62 3.97
CA MET A 362 -8.74 16.05 3.05
C MET A 362 -8.05 17.13 2.23
N SER A 363 -8.80 18.11 1.73
CA SER A 363 -8.26 19.27 1.01
C SER A 363 -7.25 20.04 1.88
N ASN A 364 -7.65 20.41 3.09
CA ASN A 364 -6.79 21.11 4.05
C ASN A 364 -5.53 20.31 4.39
N PHE A 365 -5.68 19.02 4.65
CA PHE A 365 -4.55 18.14 4.93
C PHE A 365 -3.57 18.05 3.78
N ILE A 366 -4.03 17.93 2.54
CA ILE A 366 -3.16 17.84 1.36
C ILE A 366 -2.37 19.13 1.18
N LEU A 367 -3.03 20.28 1.32
CA LEU A 367 -2.43 21.60 1.16
C LEU A 367 -1.59 22.03 2.35
N TYR A 368 -1.68 21.34 3.49
CA TYR A 368 -0.87 21.68 4.66
C TYR A 368 0.62 21.59 4.32
N THR A 369 1.35 22.64 4.66
CA THR A 369 2.80 22.68 4.72
C THR A 369 3.18 23.19 6.09
N ASP A 370 4.31 22.74 6.64
CA ASP A 370 4.90 23.45 7.77
C ASP A 370 5.19 24.88 7.30
N ASP A 371 4.50 25.87 7.87
CA ASP A 371 4.73 27.28 7.55
C ASP A 371 6.22 27.61 7.75
N LYS A 372 6.76 28.42 6.82
CA LYS A 372 8.16 28.91 6.84
C LYS A 372 8.55 29.61 8.13
#